data_AF-A0A3D5NSX2-F1
#
_entry.id   AF-A0A3D5NSX2-F1
#
_cell.length_a   1.000
_cell.length_b   1.000
_cell.length_c   1.000
_cell.angle_alpha   90.00
_cell.angle_beta   90.00
_cell.angle_gamma   90.00
#
_symmetry.space_group_name_H-M   'P 1'
#
loop_
_entity.id
_entity.type
_entity.pdbx_description
1 polymer ?
#
loop_
_entity_poly.entity_id
_entity_poly.type
_entity_poly.pdbx_seq_one_letter_code
_entity_poly.pdbx_strand_id
1 'polypeptide(L)'
;MIMKNRSKILLIMALITVAAGCSMKEKPEEPQTGKYVMKESEIEDFAWVLLEEDHKFQFNRHIATSYVPMGKYYMEDDELILEVNENEIYRFRVHGNTLIFESGKTAESLVEKGAVFELKGKE
;
A
#
# COMPACT_ATOMS: atom_id res chain seq x y z
N MET A 1 38.77 40.25 52.63
CA MET A 1 38.39 41.31 51.66
C MET A 1 37.78 40.66 50.43
N ILE A 2 36.78 41.33 49.87
CA ILE A 2 35.66 40.83 49.05
C ILE A 2 35.92 40.93 47.54
N MET A 3 35.40 39.95 46.76
CA MET A 3 35.04 39.95 45.31
C MET A 3 36.18 40.19 44.27
N LYS A 4 36.15 39.66 43.04
CA LYS A 4 35.04 39.67 42.07
C LYS A 4 35.34 38.78 40.85
N ASN A 5 34.35 37.98 40.44
CA ASN A 5 34.24 37.35 39.11
C ASN A 5 34.47 38.37 37.98
N ARG A 6 35.12 37.95 36.87
CA ARG A 6 34.73 38.35 35.50
C ARG A 6 34.91 37.21 34.50
N SER A 7 33.79 36.55 34.30
CA SER A 7 33.41 35.73 33.14
C SER A 7 33.94 36.30 31.82
N LYS A 8 34.61 35.46 31.03
CA LYS A 8 34.73 35.61 29.58
C LYS A 8 34.21 34.32 28.96
N ILE A 9 32.88 34.23 28.86
CA ILE A 9 32.20 33.29 27.98
C ILE A 9 32.53 33.74 26.55
N LEU A 10 33.35 32.97 25.83
CA LEU A 10 33.46 33.07 24.38
C LEU A 10 32.87 31.79 23.77
N LEU A 11 31.73 32.00 23.15
CA LEU A 11 30.97 31.11 22.29
C LEU A 11 31.88 30.40 21.27
N ILE A 12 31.95 29.07 21.28
CA ILE A 12 32.28 28.31 20.06
C ILE A 12 31.10 27.41 19.76
N MET A 13 30.44 27.82 18.68
CA MET A 13 29.24 27.32 18.06
C MET A 13 29.51 25.97 17.38
N ALA A 14 28.49 25.11 17.45
CA ALA A 14 28.40 23.76 16.93
C ALA A 14 28.91 23.57 15.48
N LEU A 15 29.52 22.41 15.22
CA LEU A 15 29.72 21.77 13.91
C LEU A 15 30.39 20.41 14.24
N ILE A 16 29.96 19.21 13.89
CA ILE A 16 28.93 18.67 13.02
C ILE A 16 28.62 17.28 13.60
N THR A 17 27.45 17.06 14.21
CA THR A 17 26.92 15.70 14.33
C THR A 17 26.10 15.44 13.07
N VAL A 18 26.75 14.97 11.99
CA VAL A 18 26.00 14.26 10.95
C VAL A 18 25.59 12.95 11.62
N ALA A 19 24.48 12.98 12.33
CA ALA A 19 23.68 11.78 12.45
C ALA A 19 23.34 11.42 11.01
N ALA A 20 24.06 10.44 10.46
CA ALA A 20 23.61 9.72 9.29
C ALA A 20 22.31 9.04 9.71
N GLY A 21 21.22 9.81 9.69
CA GLY A 21 19.87 9.31 9.58
C GLY A 21 19.78 8.68 8.21
N CYS A 22 20.41 7.51 8.05
CA CYS A 22 19.94 6.54 7.12
C CYS A 22 18.49 6.30 7.55
N SER A 23 17.57 6.99 6.89
CA SER A 23 16.19 6.59 6.86
C SER A 23 16.22 5.17 6.32
N MET A 24 16.23 4.18 7.22
CA MET A 24 15.87 2.82 6.88
C MET A 24 14.45 2.95 6.36
N LYS A 25 14.31 3.05 5.03
CA LYS A 25 13.02 2.85 4.39
C LYS A 25 12.61 1.45 4.84
N GLU A 26 11.56 1.37 5.65
CA GLU A 26 10.96 0.07 5.95
C GLU A 26 10.66 -0.60 4.61
N LYS A 27 10.90 -1.91 4.53
CA LYS A 27 10.55 -2.62 3.30
C LYS A 27 9.04 -2.47 3.09
N PRO A 28 8.60 -2.28 1.84
CA PRO A 28 7.18 -2.21 1.57
C PRO A 28 6.45 -3.41 2.15
N GLU A 29 5.27 -3.16 2.72
CA GLU A 29 4.43 -4.21 3.28
C GLU A 29 3.91 -5.08 2.13
N GLU A 30 4.37 -6.33 2.07
CA GLU A 30 3.84 -7.29 1.11
C GLU A 30 2.46 -7.80 1.57
N PRO A 31 1.44 -7.78 0.72
CA PRO A 31 0.12 -8.28 1.08
C PRO A 31 0.14 -9.78 1.27
N GLN A 32 -0.65 -10.28 2.22
CA GLN A 32 -0.82 -11.71 2.44
C GLN A 32 -1.57 -12.35 1.26
N THR A 33 -1.27 -13.61 0.96
CA THR A 33 -2.12 -14.39 0.05
C THR A 33 -3.48 -14.67 0.69
N GLY A 34 -4.53 -14.62 -0.13
CA GLY A 34 -5.90 -14.82 0.28
C GLY A 34 -6.89 -13.92 -0.46
N LYS A 35 -8.15 -14.04 -0.08
CA LYS A 35 -9.27 -13.28 -0.66
C LYS A 35 -9.52 -12.00 0.14
N TYR A 36 -9.46 -10.88 -0.56
CA TYR A 36 -9.78 -9.55 -0.09
C TYR A 36 -11.14 -9.15 -0.63
N VAL A 37 -12.09 -8.84 0.26
CA VAL A 37 -13.49 -8.52 -0.10
C VAL A 37 -13.78 -7.06 0.20
N MET A 38 -14.46 -6.38 -0.72
CA MET A 38 -14.83 -4.97 -0.56
C MET A 38 -15.74 -4.78 0.67
N LYS A 39 -15.41 -3.83 1.53
CA LYS A 39 -15.98 -3.73 2.88
C LYS A 39 -17.39 -3.13 2.94
N GLU A 40 -17.72 -2.23 2.02
CA GLU A 40 -18.94 -1.40 2.07
C GLU A 40 -19.93 -1.70 0.93
N SER A 41 -19.91 -2.93 0.39
CA SER A 41 -20.97 -3.35 -0.55
C SER A 41 -22.20 -3.87 0.17
N GLU A 42 -23.39 -3.50 -0.33
CA GLU A 42 -24.67 -4.05 0.13
C GLU A 42 -24.78 -5.56 -0.11
N ILE A 43 -23.99 -6.08 -1.05
CA ILE A 43 -23.94 -7.49 -1.44
C ILE A 43 -22.56 -8.04 -1.08
N GLU A 44 -22.51 -9.16 -0.36
CA GLU A 44 -21.26 -9.87 -0.08
C GLU A 44 -20.58 -10.30 -1.39
N ASP A 45 -19.25 -10.25 -1.43
CA ASP A 45 -18.46 -10.61 -2.63
C ASP A 45 -18.82 -9.81 -3.91
N PHE A 46 -19.44 -8.63 -3.76
CA PHE A 46 -19.75 -7.75 -4.89
C PHE A 46 -18.51 -7.44 -5.74
N ALA A 47 -17.41 -7.12 -5.07
CA ALA A 47 -16.08 -7.00 -5.66
C ALA A 47 -15.06 -7.64 -4.71
N TRP A 48 -14.07 -8.34 -5.28
CA TRP A 48 -13.03 -9.02 -4.51
C TRP A 48 -11.75 -9.20 -5.32
N VAL A 49 -10.62 -9.24 -4.62
CA VAL A 49 -9.30 -9.59 -5.15
C VAL A 49 -8.84 -10.88 -4.48
N LEU A 50 -8.47 -11.90 -5.26
CA LEU A 50 -7.82 -13.10 -4.75
C LEU A 50 -6.34 -13.02 -5.10
N LEU A 51 -5.48 -13.00 -4.08
CA LEU A 51 -4.03 -13.11 -4.23
C LEU A 51 -3.59 -14.54 -3.94
N GLU A 52 -3.02 -15.19 -4.93
CA GLU A 52 -2.61 -16.58 -4.86
C GLU A 52 -1.09 -16.69 -4.67
N GLU A 53 -0.63 -17.91 -4.42
CA GLU A 53 0.80 -18.25 -4.49
C GLU A 53 1.35 -18.01 -5.91
N ASP A 54 2.67 -18.01 -6.05
CA ASP A 54 3.38 -17.71 -7.30
C ASP A 54 3.04 -16.35 -7.93
N HIS A 55 2.64 -15.38 -7.11
CA HIS A 55 2.29 -14.02 -7.54
C HIS A 55 1.17 -13.96 -8.58
N LYS A 56 0.16 -14.84 -8.49
CA LYS A 56 -1.02 -14.82 -9.38
C LYS A 56 -2.19 -14.10 -8.70
N PHE A 57 -3.07 -13.51 -9.49
CA PHE A 57 -4.29 -12.91 -8.95
C PHE A 57 -5.53 -13.21 -9.79
N GLN A 58 -6.68 -12.97 -9.16
CA GLN A 58 -7.98 -12.80 -9.81
C GLN A 58 -8.67 -11.56 -9.24
N PHE A 59 -9.37 -10.79 -10.08
CA PHE A 59 -10.05 -9.58 -9.64
C PHE A 59 -11.49 -9.50 -10.18
N ASN A 60 -12.47 -9.79 -9.33
CA ASN A 60 -13.87 -9.52 -9.65
C ASN A 60 -14.21 -8.07 -9.29
N ARG A 61 -14.57 -7.25 -10.28
CA ARG A 61 -14.91 -5.83 -10.04
C ARG A 61 -16.37 -5.62 -9.67
N HIS A 62 -17.24 -6.55 -10.05
CA HIS A 62 -18.68 -6.43 -9.90
C HIS A 62 -19.35 -7.78 -10.19
N ILE A 63 -20.32 -8.19 -9.37
CA ILE A 63 -21.04 -9.48 -9.46
C ILE A 63 -21.67 -9.76 -10.84
N ALA A 64 -22.13 -8.71 -11.52
CA ALA A 64 -22.75 -8.82 -12.85
C ALA A 64 -21.77 -8.88 -14.03
N THR A 65 -20.46 -8.93 -13.77
CA THR A 65 -19.46 -9.02 -14.85
C THR A 65 -19.10 -10.48 -15.14
N SER A 66 -19.16 -10.88 -16.41
CA SER A 66 -18.79 -12.24 -16.84
C SER A 66 -17.28 -12.43 -16.97
N TYR A 67 -16.53 -11.34 -17.13
CA TYR A 67 -15.08 -11.34 -17.21
C TYR A 67 -14.47 -11.19 -15.82
N VAL A 68 -13.53 -12.07 -15.46
CA VAL A 68 -12.70 -11.98 -14.26
C VAL A 68 -11.25 -11.81 -14.72
N PRO A 69 -10.69 -10.59 -14.66
CA PRO A 69 -9.26 -10.34 -14.82
C PRO A 69 -8.41 -11.28 -13.98
N MET A 70 -7.40 -11.87 -14.61
CA MET A 70 -6.42 -12.74 -13.99
C MET A 70 -5.05 -12.43 -14.56
N GLY A 71 -3.99 -12.61 -13.77
CA GLY A 71 -2.64 -12.31 -14.24
C GLY A 71 -1.60 -12.46 -13.14
N LYS A 72 -0.58 -11.61 -13.20
CA LYS A 72 0.49 -11.55 -12.20
C LYS A 72 0.38 -10.29 -11.36
N TYR A 73 0.76 -10.38 -10.10
CA TYR A 73 0.90 -9.22 -9.24
C TYR A 73 2.34 -9.01 -8.80
N TYR A 74 2.69 -7.78 -8.48
CA TYR A 74 3.98 -7.40 -7.92
C TYR A 74 3.85 -6.12 -7.12
N MET A 75 4.85 -5.86 -6.27
CA MET A 75 4.94 -4.62 -5.52
C MET A 75 5.84 -3.63 -6.26
N GLU A 76 5.36 -2.39 -6.41
CA GLU A 76 6.17 -1.22 -6.79
C GLU A 76 6.08 -0.21 -5.65
N ASP A 77 7.18 -0.04 -4.90
CA ASP A 77 7.14 0.70 -3.62
C ASP A 77 5.99 0.18 -2.73
N ASP A 78 5.05 1.05 -2.31
CA ASP A 78 3.91 0.69 -1.46
C ASP A 78 2.62 0.36 -2.26
N GLU A 79 2.74 0.20 -3.58
CA GLU A 79 1.62 -0.16 -4.46
C GLU A 79 1.68 -1.64 -4.86
N LEU A 80 0.56 -2.33 -4.67
CA LEU A 80 0.28 -3.61 -5.29
C LEU A 80 -0.24 -3.37 -6.71
N ILE A 81 0.49 -3.89 -7.68
CA ILE A 81 0.15 -3.83 -9.11
C ILE A 81 -0.42 -5.17 -9.53
N LEU A 82 -1.64 -5.19 -10.07
CA LEU A 82 -2.25 -6.36 -10.70
C LEU A 82 -2.19 -6.18 -12.22
N GLU A 83 -1.36 -6.97 -12.90
CA GLU A 83 -1.13 -6.89 -14.34
C GLU A 83 -1.75 -8.08 -15.05
N VAL A 84 -2.79 -7.82 -15.86
CA VAL A 84 -3.36 -8.81 -16.79
C VAL A 84 -2.50 -8.86 -18.06
N ASN A 85 -2.18 -7.67 -18.60
CA ASN A 85 -1.33 -7.44 -19.76
C ASN A 85 -0.94 -5.95 -19.81
N GLU A 86 -0.16 -5.56 -20.82
CA GLU A 86 0.35 -4.19 -21.04
C GLU A 86 -0.72 -3.09 -21.11
N ASN A 87 -1.99 -3.44 -21.37
CA ASN A 87 -3.10 -2.49 -21.51
C ASN A 87 -4.10 -2.54 -20.34
N GLU A 88 -3.92 -3.46 -19.39
CA GLU A 88 -4.86 -3.70 -18.30
C GLU A 88 -4.12 -3.96 -16.99
N ILE A 89 -4.03 -2.88 -16.21
CA ILE A 89 -3.31 -2.81 -14.95
C ILE A 89 -4.23 -2.18 -13.90
N TYR A 90 -4.23 -2.76 -12.70
CA TYR A 90 -4.94 -2.24 -11.54
C TYR A 90 -3.94 -1.92 -10.44
N ARG A 91 -4.14 -0.80 -9.74
CA ARG A 91 -3.26 -0.36 -8.67
C ARG A 91 -4.01 -0.30 -7.35
N PHE A 92 -3.39 -0.85 -6.32
CA PHE A 92 -3.88 -0.79 -4.95
C PHE A 92 -2.77 -0.29 -4.04
N ARG A 93 -3.11 0.53 -3.05
CA ARG A 93 -2.21 0.75 -1.91
C ARG A 93 -2.39 -0.38 -0.90
N VAL A 94 -1.30 -0.90 -0.37
CA VAL A 94 -1.32 -1.89 0.71
C VAL A 94 -1.27 -1.18 2.06
N HIS A 95 -2.12 -1.60 2.99
CA HIS A 95 -2.08 -1.13 4.38
C HIS A 95 -2.54 -2.24 5.33
N GLY A 96 -1.60 -2.93 5.98
CA GLY A 96 -1.91 -4.09 6.81
C GLY A 96 -2.61 -5.19 6.00
N ASN A 97 -3.76 -5.62 6.51
CA ASN A 97 -4.62 -6.62 5.88
C ASN A 97 -5.64 -6.00 4.92
N THR A 98 -5.36 -4.81 4.39
CA THR A 98 -6.27 -4.11 3.47
C THR A 98 -5.59 -3.71 2.17
N LEU A 99 -6.37 -3.73 1.10
CA LEU A 99 -6.02 -3.18 -0.20
C LEU A 99 -6.95 -2.00 -0.48
N ILE A 100 -6.39 -0.84 -0.82
CA ILE A 100 -7.15 0.36 -1.14
C ILE A 100 -7.05 0.59 -2.64
N PHE A 101 -8.18 0.51 -3.35
CA PHE A 101 -8.19 0.68 -4.80
C PHE A 101 -7.77 2.10 -5.20
N GLU A 102 -6.76 2.24 -6.05
CA GLU A 102 -6.22 3.54 -6.45
C GLU A 102 -6.57 3.90 -7.89
N SER A 103 -6.51 2.93 -8.82
CA SER A 103 -6.84 3.13 -10.25
C SER A 103 -6.95 1.82 -11.02
N GLY A 104 -7.56 1.89 -12.20
CA GLY A 104 -7.64 0.79 -13.15
C GLY A 104 -8.69 1.06 -14.23
N LYS A 105 -8.24 1.30 -15.47
CA LYS A 105 -9.07 1.80 -16.57
C LYS A 105 -10.38 1.03 -16.79
N THR A 106 -10.35 -0.29 -16.62
CA THR A 106 -11.49 -1.21 -16.82
C THR A 106 -12.29 -1.49 -15.53
N ALA A 107 -11.85 -0.96 -14.39
CA ALA A 107 -12.48 -1.11 -13.07
C ALA A 107 -13.06 0.19 -12.50
N GLU A 108 -12.55 1.37 -12.87
CA GLU A 108 -12.92 2.66 -12.27
C GLU A 108 -14.40 3.03 -12.34
N SER A 109 -15.14 2.49 -13.31
CA SER A 109 -16.60 2.69 -13.39
C SER A 109 -17.42 1.75 -12.49
N LEU A 110 -16.76 0.79 -11.83
CA LEU A 110 -17.37 -0.28 -11.04
C LEU A 110 -16.87 -0.29 -9.60
N VAL A 111 -15.61 0.10 -9.40
CA VAL A 111 -14.95 0.19 -8.09
C VAL A 111 -14.43 1.61 -7.95
N GLU A 112 -14.93 2.31 -6.93
CA GLU A 112 -14.53 3.69 -6.68
C GLU A 112 -13.10 3.76 -6.13
N LYS A 113 -12.35 4.78 -6.54
CA LYS A 113 -11.04 5.09 -5.95
C LYS A 113 -11.21 5.31 -4.44
N GLY A 114 -10.38 4.63 -3.64
CA GLY A 114 -10.46 4.61 -2.19
C GLY A 114 -11.27 3.43 -1.63
N ALA A 115 -11.92 2.62 -2.46
CA ALA A 115 -12.62 1.43 -2.01
C ALA A 115 -11.66 0.49 -1.26
N VAL A 116 -12.08 0.06 -0.07
CA VAL A 116 -11.27 -0.77 0.83
C VAL A 116 -11.69 -2.23 0.69
N PHE A 117 -10.71 -3.08 0.42
CA PHE A 117 -10.84 -4.53 0.39
C PHE A 117 -10.11 -5.12 1.59
N GLU A 118 -10.78 -5.96 2.37
CA GLU A 118 -10.21 -6.58 3.59
C GLU A 118 -9.97 -8.07 3.40
N LEU A 119 -8.83 -8.54 3.88
CA LEU A 119 -8.50 -9.96 3.91
C LEU A 119 -9.52 -10.75 4.74
N LYS A 120 -10.18 -11.73 4.11
CA LYS A 120 -11.11 -12.67 4.77
C LYS A 120 -10.50 -14.04 5.04
N GLY A 121 -9.40 -14.38 4.38
CA GLY A 121 -8.67 -15.65 4.59
C GLY A 121 -8.19 -16.27 3.28
N LYS A 122 -7.59 -17.46 3.38
CA LYS A 122 -7.24 -18.29 2.21
C LYS A 122 -8.45 -19.13 1.82
N GLU A 123 -8.76 -19.20 0.52
CA GLU A 123 -9.74 -20.16 -0.03
C GLU A 123 -9.11 -21.55 -0.22
#